data_AF-A0A6M5J1E4-F1
#
_entry.id   AF-A0A6M5J1E4-F1
#
_cell.length_a   1.000
_cell.length_b   1.000
_cell.length_c   1.000
_cell.angle_alpha   90.00
_cell.angle_beta   90.00
_cell.angle_gamma   90.00
#
_symmetry.space_group_name_H-M   'P 1'
#
loop_
_entity.id
_entity.type
_entity.pdbx_description
1 polymer ?
#
loop_
_entity_poly.entity_id
_entity_poly.type
_entity_poly.pdbx_seq_one_letter_code
_entity_poly.pdbx_strand_id
1 'polypeptide(L)'
;MTGSAGGGGAGAQTELDDLVDRSAWDEVVAALDERWAELLSDDPNAVKRAVSALPAPVLEAHPRWALAANYVSRYVSNGQTPTTIFRGTSPTPEPQSLLDVLAQLTSKVAERRARGRYTEATAAAAEARLLVDEADDDTRATLQQALPEIVFQWAMAWEYDGDTDRATREYTESYDAAVAVEHTIAIASTAGALAWIHALAGRNIQARNWLDRLPDVGSEWWENRASVTARFARVHLLLDELRLDDARRELAAVDLTGVPERWPAQKYLAALVEDDPARCLVLLTQIDSSAATLPHQATTTGAWAPLVAIARSVLLGRLDNWAASREALESLDIDGRGADDFGARQIRLWRAAALLVAGDAAQARRRATALVGISTTSPRLLIGALGVAAVAAHRLGDPESAAKQLRMAIKLANQHRLYLSLTVVPIDDLTELLEQTDARLPETVFSALSADVAGPGADPFLELTPRELAVVRSVIGSASLDDAAAELFVSRNTVKTQLRNAYRKLGVTSKAALEELAVRHGYTPEGD
;
A
#
# COMPACT_ATOMS: atom_id res chain seq x y z
N MET A 1 46.95 4.33 6.50
CA MET A 1 47.20 3.35 5.43
C MET A 1 46.01 3.43 4.50
N THR A 2 46.26 4.08 3.37
CA THR A 2 45.34 4.35 2.27
C THR A 2 45.42 3.21 1.27
N GLY A 3 44.27 2.75 0.76
CA GLY A 3 44.20 1.99 -0.50
C GLY A 3 43.37 0.71 -0.42
N SER A 4 42.11 0.79 -0.86
CA SER A 4 41.44 -0.19 -1.73
C SER A 4 39.92 0.10 -1.77
N ALA A 5 39.54 1.18 -2.44
CA ALA A 5 38.15 1.44 -2.81
C ALA A 5 38.17 2.11 -4.20
N GLY A 6 37.46 1.53 -5.19
CA GLY A 6 37.18 2.18 -6.47
C GLY A 6 37.69 1.54 -7.77
N GLY A 7 38.09 0.27 -7.81
CA GLY A 7 38.69 -0.34 -9.01
C GLY A 7 37.79 -1.21 -9.92
N GLY A 8 36.63 -1.68 -9.45
CA GLY A 8 35.84 -2.72 -10.15
C GLY A 8 35.04 -2.23 -11.37
N GLY A 9 34.22 -1.19 -11.20
CA GLY A 9 33.20 -0.80 -12.19
C GLY A 9 33.73 -0.33 -13.56
N ALA A 10 34.93 0.26 -13.63
CA ALA A 10 35.51 0.68 -14.91
C ALA A 10 36.03 -0.50 -15.75
N GLY A 11 36.39 -1.63 -15.10
CA GLY A 11 36.88 -2.83 -15.77
C GLY A 11 35.77 -3.61 -16.47
N ALA A 12 34.65 -3.84 -15.77
CA ALA A 12 33.50 -4.59 -16.29
C ALA A 12 32.78 -3.88 -17.45
N GLN A 13 32.64 -2.55 -17.38
CA GLN A 13 32.09 -1.74 -18.48
C GLN A 13 32.95 -1.87 -19.75
N THR A 14 34.27 -1.74 -19.60
CA THR A 14 35.22 -1.84 -20.72
C THR A 14 35.20 -3.23 -21.34
N GLU A 15 35.01 -4.28 -20.53
CA GLU A 15 34.98 -5.67 -20.97
C GLU A 15 33.73 -5.99 -21.82
N LEU A 16 32.51 -5.72 -21.33
CA LEU A 16 31.28 -6.00 -22.08
C LEU A 16 31.18 -5.17 -23.37
N ASP A 17 31.48 -3.87 -23.30
CA ASP A 17 31.42 -3.00 -24.48
C ASP A 17 32.47 -3.46 -25.53
N ASP A 18 33.67 -3.87 -25.13
CA ASP A 18 34.71 -4.39 -26.04
C ASP A 18 34.34 -5.76 -26.66
N LEU A 19 33.68 -6.65 -25.91
CA LEU A 19 33.16 -7.91 -26.45
C LEU A 19 32.06 -7.67 -27.49
N VAL A 20 31.16 -6.73 -27.23
CA VAL A 20 30.10 -6.32 -28.17
C VAL A 20 30.69 -5.68 -29.43
N ASP A 21 31.64 -4.76 -29.27
CA ASP A 21 32.30 -4.08 -30.40
C ASP A 21 33.05 -5.07 -31.30
N ARG A 22 33.65 -6.12 -30.72
CA ARG A 22 34.31 -7.20 -31.47
C ARG A 22 33.38 -8.31 -31.95
N SER A 23 32.07 -8.20 -31.69
CA SER A 23 31.06 -9.22 -32.05
C SER A 23 31.36 -10.62 -31.49
N ALA A 24 31.99 -10.69 -30.30
CA ALA A 24 32.34 -11.93 -29.63
C ALA A 24 31.12 -12.49 -28.84
N TRP A 25 30.06 -12.86 -29.54
CA TRP A 25 28.74 -13.11 -28.94
C TRP A 25 28.69 -14.27 -27.94
N ASP A 26 29.46 -15.34 -28.18
CA ASP A 26 29.52 -16.48 -27.25
C ASP A 26 30.15 -16.07 -25.92
N GLU A 27 31.17 -15.20 -25.96
CA GLU A 27 31.83 -14.64 -24.78
C GLU A 27 30.92 -13.65 -24.05
N VAL A 28 30.14 -12.84 -24.78
CA VAL A 28 29.10 -11.98 -24.18
C VAL A 28 28.08 -12.82 -23.41
N VAL A 29 27.57 -13.90 -24.02
CA VAL A 29 26.61 -14.79 -23.37
C VAL A 29 27.20 -15.46 -22.13
N ALA A 30 28.44 -15.97 -22.23
CA ALA A 30 29.13 -16.60 -21.09
C ALA A 30 29.35 -15.61 -19.93
N ALA A 31 29.78 -14.38 -20.23
CA ALA A 31 29.97 -13.34 -19.21
C ALA A 31 28.64 -12.98 -18.53
N LEU A 32 27.57 -12.83 -19.31
CA LEU A 32 26.24 -12.55 -18.77
C LEU A 32 25.69 -13.72 -17.94
N ASP A 33 26.04 -14.96 -18.27
CA ASP A 33 25.65 -16.16 -17.51
C ASP A 33 26.34 -16.28 -16.16
N GLU A 34 27.65 -16.08 -16.16
CA GLU A 34 28.48 -16.29 -14.97
C GLU A 34 28.41 -15.11 -14.00
N ARG A 35 28.27 -13.89 -14.53
CA ARG A 35 28.47 -12.65 -13.76
C ARG A 35 27.27 -11.70 -13.82
N TRP A 36 26.06 -12.18 -14.11
CA TRP A 36 24.84 -11.35 -14.21
C TRP A 36 24.69 -10.33 -13.07
N ALA A 37 24.73 -10.82 -11.81
CA ALA A 37 24.49 -10.00 -10.63
C ALA A 37 25.56 -8.91 -10.45
N GLU A 38 26.82 -9.28 -10.67
CA GLU A 38 27.96 -8.36 -10.62
C GLU A 38 27.83 -7.29 -11.71
N LEU A 39 27.63 -7.71 -12.96
CA LEU A 39 27.53 -6.82 -14.13
C LEU A 39 26.35 -5.86 -14.03
N LEU A 40 25.19 -6.33 -13.55
CA LEU A 40 24.00 -5.51 -13.37
C LEU A 40 24.18 -4.50 -12.23
N SER A 41 24.88 -4.89 -11.16
CA SER A 41 25.19 -3.98 -10.05
C SER A 41 26.15 -2.87 -10.48
N ASP A 42 27.20 -3.22 -11.21
CA ASP A 42 28.28 -2.31 -11.60
C ASP A 42 27.87 -1.34 -12.71
N ASP A 43 27.40 -1.83 -13.87
CA ASP A 43 26.90 -0.97 -14.96
C ASP A 43 25.68 -1.60 -15.65
N PRO A 44 24.46 -1.28 -15.21
CA PRO A 44 23.25 -1.81 -15.81
C PRO A 44 23.05 -1.29 -17.25
N ASN A 45 23.64 -0.14 -17.62
CA ASN A 45 23.56 0.37 -18.99
C ASN A 45 24.45 -0.43 -19.94
N ALA A 46 25.63 -0.89 -19.49
CA ALA A 46 26.45 -1.83 -20.25
C ALA A 46 25.72 -3.14 -20.50
N VAL A 47 25.11 -3.72 -19.45
CA VAL A 47 24.25 -4.92 -19.60
C VAL A 47 23.11 -4.66 -20.59
N LYS A 48 22.43 -3.51 -20.49
CA LYS A 48 21.38 -3.13 -21.44
C LYS A 48 21.88 -3.07 -22.87
N ARG A 49 23.02 -2.42 -23.11
CA ARG A 49 23.64 -2.32 -24.44
C ARG A 49 23.99 -3.71 -24.97
N ALA A 50 24.69 -4.51 -24.18
CA ALA A 50 25.12 -5.85 -24.57
C ALA A 50 23.94 -6.75 -24.94
N VAL A 51 22.92 -6.84 -24.08
CA VAL A 51 21.75 -7.67 -24.33
C VAL A 51 20.93 -7.16 -25.52
N SER A 52 20.85 -5.83 -25.72
CA SER A 52 20.13 -5.24 -26.87
C SER A 52 20.90 -5.39 -28.20
N ALA A 53 22.21 -5.65 -28.15
CA ALA A 53 23.06 -5.83 -29.33
C ALA A 53 23.10 -7.29 -29.83
N LEU A 54 22.62 -8.25 -29.04
CA LEU A 54 22.62 -9.67 -29.40
C LEU A 54 21.87 -9.92 -30.73
N PRO A 55 22.50 -10.56 -31.73
CA PRO A 55 21.87 -10.79 -33.03
C PRO A 55 20.85 -11.92 -32.96
N ALA A 56 19.89 -11.93 -33.90
CA ALA A 56 18.79 -12.89 -33.93
C ALA A 56 19.22 -14.38 -33.83
N PRO A 57 20.28 -14.86 -34.51
CA PRO A 57 20.73 -16.24 -34.38
C PRO A 57 21.19 -16.60 -32.96
N VAL A 58 21.79 -15.64 -32.23
CA VAL A 58 22.23 -15.85 -30.85
C VAL A 58 21.02 -15.86 -29.90
N LEU A 59 20.02 -15.01 -30.15
CA LEU A 59 18.75 -15.02 -29.39
C LEU A 59 17.93 -16.29 -29.64
N GLU A 60 17.97 -16.86 -30.84
CA GLU A 60 17.37 -18.16 -31.16
C GLU A 60 18.07 -19.31 -30.42
N ALA A 61 19.40 -19.27 -30.32
CA ALA A 61 20.19 -20.23 -29.57
C ALA A 61 20.08 -20.05 -28.04
N HIS A 62 19.82 -18.83 -27.57
CA HIS A 62 19.71 -18.47 -26.15
C HIS A 62 18.42 -17.68 -25.85
N PRO A 63 17.26 -18.34 -25.83
CA PRO A 63 15.93 -17.70 -25.81
C PRO A 63 15.69 -16.75 -24.63
N ARG A 64 16.27 -17.05 -23.45
CA ARG A 64 16.16 -16.18 -22.26
C ARG A 64 16.72 -14.77 -22.48
N TRP A 65 17.72 -14.57 -23.35
CA TRP A 65 18.29 -13.25 -23.54
C TRP A 65 17.32 -12.29 -24.25
N ALA A 66 16.39 -12.82 -25.05
CA ALA A 66 15.29 -12.01 -25.59
C ALA A 66 14.32 -11.53 -24.50
N LEU A 67 14.13 -12.32 -23.44
CA LEU A 67 13.30 -11.94 -22.29
C LEU A 67 14.06 -10.97 -21.37
N ALA A 68 15.34 -11.24 -21.11
CA ALA A 68 16.21 -10.38 -20.34
C ALA A 68 16.37 -8.99 -20.99
N ALA A 69 16.43 -8.89 -22.33
CA ALA A 69 16.45 -7.62 -23.05
C ALA A 69 15.23 -6.74 -22.70
N ASN A 70 14.05 -7.36 -22.68
CA ASN A 70 12.80 -6.70 -22.31
C ASN A 70 12.76 -6.34 -20.82
N TYR A 71 13.36 -7.16 -19.96
CA TYR A 71 13.49 -6.88 -18.53
C TYR A 71 14.43 -5.70 -18.27
N VAL A 72 15.68 -5.76 -18.76
CA VAL A 72 16.72 -4.75 -18.54
C VAL A 72 16.35 -3.42 -19.19
N SER A 73 15.72 -3.42 -20.37
CA SER A 73 15.27 -2.17 -21.00
C SER A 73 14.24 -1.40 -20.17
N ARG A 74 13.44 -2.09 -19.35
CA ARG A 74 12.56 -1.48 -18.33
C ARG A 74 13.29 -1.19 -17.02
N TYR A 75 14.26 -2.04 -16.69
CA TYR A 75 15.09 -1.90 -15.49
C TYR A 75 15.93 -0.60 -15.56
N VAL A 76 16.46 -0.26 -16.73
CA VAL A 76 17.36 0.88 -16.93
C VAL A 76 16.65 1.93 -17.77
N SER A 77 15.92 2.82 -17.10
CA SER A 77 15.16 3.90 -17.73
C SER A 77 16.05 5.14 -17.85
N ASN A 78 16.33 5.58 -19.09
CA ASN A 78 17.08 6.82 -19.38
C ASN A 78 16.23 8.08 -19.14
N GLY A 79 15.58 8.20 -17.99
CA GLY A 79 14.68 9.33 -17.69
C GLY A 79 13.39 9.37 -18.55
N GLN A 80 13.08 8.29 -19.28
CA GLN A 80 11.77 8.11 -19.91
C GLN A 80 10.93 7.14 -19.09
N THR A 81 9.66 7.47 -18.86
CA THR A 81 8.70 6.60 -18.18
C THR A 81 8.63 5.28 -18.96
N PRO A 82 9.03 4.14 -18.37
CA PRO A 82 8.93 2.86 -19.07
C PRO A 82 7.47 2.63 -19.44
N THR A 83 7.22 2.24 -20.69
CA THR A 83 5.87 1.96 -21.16
C THR A 83 5.29 0.80 -20.35
N THR A 84 4.15 1.04 -19.67
CA THR A 84 3.39 0.04 -18.90
C THR A 84 2.75 -1.05 -19.77
N ILE A 85 2.86 -0.90 -21.10
CA ILE A 85 2.27 -1.79 -22.09
C ILE A 85 3.32 -2.83 -22.47
N PHE A 86 3.13 -4.07 -22.00
CA PHE A 86 3.79 -5.24 -22.58
C PHE A 86 3.34 -5.37 -24.04
N ARG A 87 4.10 -4.78 -24.97
CA ARG A 87 3.97 -5.05 -26.40
C ARG A 87 4.71 -6.36 -26.66
N GLY A 88 4.02 -7.48 -26.49
CA GLY A 88 4.54 -8.80 -26.82
C GLY A 88 4.69 -8.96 -28.33
N THR A 89 5.78 -8.45 -28.90
CA THR A 89 5.96 -8.40 -30.36
C THR A 89 7.09 -9.27 -30.90
N SER A 90 7.72 -10.12 -30.09
CA SER A 90 8.65 -11.14 -30.59
C SER A 90 8.16 -12.53 -30.19
N PRO A 91 8.10 -13.51 -31.11
CA PRO A 91 7.85 -14.90 -30.74
C PRO A 91 8.93 -15.31 -29.76
N THR A 92 8.54 -15.76 -28.57
CA THR A 92 9.50 -16.31 -27.60
C THR A 92 9.95 -17.66 -28.15
N PRO A 93 11.26 -17.89 -28.37
CA PRO A 93 11.73 -19.18 -28.87
C PRO A 93 11.41 -20.30 -27.87
N GLU A 94 11.40 -21.55 -28.33
CA GLU A 94 11.13 -22.71 -27.46
C GLU A 94 12.17 -22.77 -26.33
N PRO A 95 11.74 -22.98 -25.06
CA PRO A 95 12.66 -23.05 -23.93
C PRO A 95 13.56 -24.29 -24.06
N GLN A 96 14.86 -24.12 -23.82
CA GLN A 96 15.85 -25.21 -23.94
C GLN A 96 16.32 -25.73 -22.57
N SER A 97 16.07 -24.96 -21.51
CA SER A 97 16.45 -25.27 -20.14
C SER A 97 15.33 -24.95 -19.16
N LEU A 98 15.42 -25.47 -17.93
CA LEU A 98 14.51 -25.07 -16.85
C LEU A 98 14.59 -23.56 -16.59
N LEU A 99 15.78 -22.96 -16.66
CA LEU A 99 15.94 -21.52 -16.51
C LEU A 99 15.16 -20.72 -17.57
N ASP A 100 15.12 -21.18 -18.82
CA ASP A 100 14.31 -20.54 -19.86
C ASP A 100 12.81 -20.63 -19.55
N VAL A 101 12.33 -21.78 -19.07
CA VAL A 101 10.94 -21.96 -18.64
C VAL A 101 10.60 -21.00 -17.49
N LEU A 102 11.46 -20.90 -16.48
CA LEU A 102 11.28 -20.00 -15.35
C LEU A 102 11.31 -18.54 -15.78
N ALA A 103 12.21 -18.14 -16.70
CA ALA A 103 12.24 -16.80 -17.25
C ALA A 103 10.95 -16.44 -18.02
N GLN A 104 10.39 -17.39 -18.78
CA GLN A 104 9.11 -17.22 -19.47
C GLN A 104 7.94 -17.08 -18.49
N LEU A 105 7.85 -17.94 -17.49
CA LEU A 105 6.81 -17.86 -16.46
C LEU A 105 6.91 -16.56 -15.68
N THR A 106 8.12 -16.14 -15.29
CA THR A 106 8.36 -14.88 -14.58
C THR A 106 7.99 -13.65 -15.41
N SER A 107 8.25 -13.70 -16.72
CA SER A 107 7.79 -12.65 -17.65
C SER A 107 6.26 -12.56 -17.70
N LYS A 108 5.56 -13.72 -17.73
CA LYS A 108 4.09 -13.78 -17.65
C LYS A 108 3.58 -13.24 -16.31
N VAL A 109 4.26 -13.55 -15.20
CA VAL A 109 3.95 -13.01 -13.86
C VAL A 109 3.97 -11.48 -13.89
N ALA A 110 5.07 -10.89 -14.37
CA ALA A 110 5.21 -9.43 -14.45
C ALA A 110 4.17 -8.79 -15.38
N GLU A 111 3.91 -9.38 -16.56
CA GLU A 111 2.89 -8.89 -17.50
C GLU A 111 1.47 -8.91 -16.88
N ARG A 112 1.10 -10.01 -16.24
CA ARG A 112 -0.22 -10.17 -15.61
C ARG A 112 -0.40 -9.20 -14.44
N ARG A 113 0.63 -9.07 -13.60
CA ARG A 113 0.67 -8.12 -12.48
C ARG A 113 0.50 -6.67 -12.95
N ALA A 114 1.23 -6.25 -13.99
CA ALA A 114 1.11 -4.92 -14.58
C ALA A 114 -0.30 -4.62 -15.16
N ARG A 115 -1.07 -5.65 -15.53
CA ARG A 115 -2.46 -5.52 -15.98
C ARG A 115 -3.51 -5.69 -14.88
N GLY A 116 -3.10 -5.87 -13.62
CA GLY A 116 -4.00 -6.11 -12.50
C GLY A 116 -4.58 -7.52 -12.43
N ARG A 117 -4.05 -8.47 -13.20
CA ARG A 117 -4.52 -9.87 -13.24
C ARG A 117 -3.76 -10.71 -12.21
N TYR A 118 -3.91 -10.35 -10.94
CA TYR A 118 -3.09 -10.86 -9.84
C TYR A 118 -3.23 -12.36 -9.63
N THR A 119 -4.46 -12.90 -9.69
CA THR A 119 -4.70 -14.35 -9.57
C THR A 119 -4.05 -15.17 -10.68
N GLU A 120 -4.02 -14.66 -11.92
CA GLU A 120 -3.28 -15.32 -13.00
C GLU A 120 -1.76 -15.21 -12.81
N ALA A 121 -1.30 -14.12 -12.19
CA ALA A 121 0.12 -13.92 -11.88
C ALA A 121 0.57 -14.90 -10.79
N THR A 122 -0.20 -15.05 -9.72
CA THR A 122 0.10 -16.01 -8.64
C THR A 122 0.01 -17.46 -9.10
N ALA A 123 -0.90 -17.78 -10.03
CA ALA A 123 -0.95 -19.10 -10.65
C ALA A 123 0.33 -19.45 -11.42
N ALA A 124 0.89 -18.51 -12.21
CA ALA A 124 2.17 -18.74 -12.89
C ALA A 124 3.36 -18.78 -11.92
N ALA A 125 3.33 -17.98 -10.86
CA ALA A 125 4.35 -18.05 -9.80
C ALA A 125 4.32 -19.43 -9.09
N ALA A 126 3.12 -19.96 -8.81
CA ALA A 126 2.96 -21.29 -8.21
C ALA A 126 3.45 -22.41 -9.14
N GLU A 127 3.12 -22.32 -10.44
CA GLU A 127 3.64 -23.25 -11.45
C GLU A 127 5.17 -23.24 -11.52
N ALA A 128 5.77 -22.05 -11.54
CA ALA A 128 7.22 -21.90 -11.60
C ALA A 128 7.91 -22.42 -10.33
N ARG A 129 7.32 -22.18 -9.15
CA ARG A 129 7.80 -22.72 -7.87
C ARG A 129 7.80 -24.24 -7.85
N LEU A 130 6.73 -24.88 -8.32
CA LEU A 130 6.65 -26.34 -8.39
C LEU A 130 7.78 -26.94 -9.24
N LEU A 131 8.10 -26.31 -10.38
CA LEU A 131 9.20 -26.77 -11.24
C LEU A 131 10.57 -26.68 -10.55
N VAL A 132 10.79 -25.65 -9.71
CA VAL A 132 12.03 -25.52 -8.92
C VAL A 132 12.07 -26.59 -7.82
N ASP A 133 10.96 -26.82 -7.14
CA ASP A 133 10.87 -27.79 -6.04
C ASP A 133 11.04 -29.24 -6.55
N GLU A 134 10.60 -29.54 -7.78
CA GLU A 134 10.72 -30.85 -8.44
C GLU A 134 12.07 -31.08 -9.14
N ALA A 135 12.85 -30.02 -9.38
CA ALA A 135 14.16 -30.14 -10.03
C ALA A 135 15.15 -30.92 -9.16
N ASP A 136 16.07 -31.65 -9.79
CA ASP A 136 17.17 -32.32 -9.09
C ASP A 136 18.24 -31.32 -8.60
N ASP A 137 19.16 -31.79 -7.76
CA ASP A 137 20.17 -30.95 -7.13
C ASP A 137 21.11 -30.30 -8.16
N ASP A 138 21.49 -31.04 -9.21
CA ASP A 138 22.36 -30.54 -10.29
C ASP A 138 21.67 -29.41 -11.06
N THR A 139 20.40 -29.58 -11.42
CA THR A 139 19.61 -28.55 -12.09
C THR A 139 19.42 -27.34 -11.18
N ARG A 140 19.10 -27.54 -9.89
CA ARG A 140 18.96 -26.42 -8.93
C ARG A 140 20.26 -25.62 -8.77
N ALA A 141 21.42 -26.28 -8.81
CA ALA A 141 22.72 -25.59 -8.79
C ALA A 141 22.88 -24.64 -9.98
N THR A 142 22.43 -25.02 -11.18
CA THR A 142 22.48 -24.12 -12.36
C THR A 142 21.60 -22.87 -12.23
N LEU A 143 20.58 -22.91 -11.37
CA LEU A 143 19.64 -21.79 -11.17
C LEU A 143 20.11 -20.78 -10.12
N GLN A 144 21.12 -21.13 -9.32
CA GLN A 144 21.46 -20.42 -8.07
C GLN A 144 21.67 -18.91 -8.26
N GLN A 145 22.31 -18.52 -9.37
CA GLN A 145 22.57 -17.10 -9.68
C GLN A 145 21.32 -16.31 -10.09
N ALA A 146 20.34 -16.97 -10.72
CA ALA A 146 19.14 -16.33 -11.26
C ALA A 146 17.95 -16.34 -10.29
N LEU A 147 17.91 -17.31 -9.37
CA LEU A 147 16.81 -17.50 -8.43
C LEU A 147 16.46 -16.26 -7.59
N PRO A 148 17.41 -15.48 -7.05
CA PRO A 148 17.08 -14.32 -6.21
C PRO A 148 16.11 -13.35 -6.89
N GLU A 149 16.40 -12.93 -8.12
CA GLU A 149 15.57 -11.96 -8.87
C GLU A 149 14.26 -12.59 -9.34
N ILE A 150 14.30 -13.85 -9.80
CA ILE A 150 13.13 -14.59 -10.28
C ILE A 150 12.11 -14.76 -9.14
N VAL A 151 12.56 -15.28 -8.00
CA VAL A 151 11.71 -15.52 -6.83
C VAL A 151 11.19 -14.19 -6.26
N PHE A 152 11.98 -13.11 -6.30
CA PHE A 152 11.51 -11.79 -5.92
C PHE A 152 10.29 -11.34 -6.74
N GLN A 153 10.29 -11.58 -8.07
CA GLN A 153 9.14 -11.25 -8.92
C GLN A 153 7.89 -12.10 -8.60
N TRP A 154 8.09 -13.35 -8.18
CA TRP A 154 7.00 -14.22 -7.73
C TRP A 154 6.43 -13.75 -6.40
N ALA A 155 7.30 -13.38 -5.46
CA ALA A 155 6.91 -12.81 -4.17
C ALA A 155 6.09 -11.52 -4.34
N MET A 156 6.47 -10.65 -5.28
CA MET A 156 5.68 -9.47 -5.64
C MET A 156 4.28 -9.82 -6.16
N ALA A 157 4.11 -10.93 -6.88
CA ALA A 157 2.80 -11.37 -7.34
C ALA A 157 1.87 -11.70 -6.17
N TRP A 158 2.38 -12.45 -5.18
CA TRP A 158 1.63 -12.76 -3.96
C TRP A 158 1.35 -11.51 -3.12
N GLU A 159 2.33 -10.60 -3.00
CA GLU A 159 2.15 -9.32 -2.31
C GLU A 159 1.00 -8.53 -2.93
N TYR A 160 0.95 -8.45 -4.27
CA TYR A 160 -0.01 -7.61 -4.98
C TYR A 160 -1.40 -8.26 -5.07
N ASP A 161 -1.47 -9.59 -5.05
CA ASP A 161 -2.73 -10.34 -4.90
C ASP A 161 -3.34 -10.14 -3.51
N GLY A 162 -2.50 -9.99 -2.47
CA GLY A 162 -2.91 -9.76 -1.09
C GLY A 162 -2.56 -10.90 -0.13
N ASP A 163 -2.00 -12.01 -0.63
CA ASP A 163 -1.52 -13.12 0.19
C ASP A 163 -0.14 -12.78 0.80
N THR A 164 -0.18 -12.02 1.89
CA THR A 164 1.03 -11.57 2.59
C THR A 164 1.83 -12.73 3.20
N ASP A 165 1.20 -13.87 3.49
CA ASP A 165 1.87 -15.02 4.08
C ASP A 165 2.70 -15.77 3.02
N ARG A 166 2.13 -15.99 1.83
CA ARG A 166 2.89 -16.51 0.68
C ARG A 166 3.98 -15.52 0.26
N ALA A 167 3.66 -14.24 0.17
CA ALA A 167 4.64 -13.21 -0.18
C ALA A 167 5.84 -13.22 0.78
N THR A 168 5.60 -13.31 2.09
CA THR A 168 6.67 -13.37 3.10
C THR A 168 7.55 -14.60 2.93
N ARG A 169 6.98 -15.79 2.64
CA ARG A 169 7.76 -17.01 2.39
C ARG A 169 8.63 -16.86 1.15
N GLU A 170 8.06 -16.41 0.04
CA GLU A 170 8.78 -16.23 -1.23
C GLU A 170 9.87 -15.15 -1.12
N TYR A 171 9.60 -14.03 -0.44
CA TYR A 171 10.63 -13.02 -0.20
C TYR A 171 11.76 -13.53 0.71
N THR A 172 11.45 -14.37 1.69
CA THR A 172 12.47 -14.98 2.55
C THR A 172 13.37 -15.91 1.75
N GLU A 173 12.79 -16.77 0.90
CA GLU A 173 13.54 -17.63 -0.01
C GLU A 173 14.43 -16.82 -0.97
N SER A 174 13.90 -15.75 -1.54
CA SER A 174 14.66 -14.84 -2.39
C SER A 174 15.82 -14.17 -1.64
N TYR A 175 15.60 -13.75 -0.38
CA TYR A 175 16.65 -13.17 0.46
C TYR A 175 17.76 -14.19 0.77
N ASP A 176 17.39 -15.40 1.20
CA ASP A 176 18.34 -16.45 1.57
C ASP A 176 19.18 -16.87 0.35
N ALA A 177 18.55 -17.01 -0.82
CA ALA A 177 19.25 -17.24 -2.08
C ALA A 177 20.18 -16.07 -2.44
N ALA A 178 19.74 -14.82 -2.27
CA ALA A 178 20.54 -13.63 -2.56
C ALA A 178 21.80 -13.55 -1.69
N VAL A 179 21.66 -13.87 -0.39
CA VAL A 179 22.80 -13.93 0.54
C VAL A 179 23.79 -15.00 0.12
N ALA A 180 23.32 -16.18 -0.31
CA ALA A 180 24.18 -17.29 -0.71
C ALA A 180 25.06 -16.99 -1.94
N VAL A 181 24.66 -16.03 -2.79
CA VAL A 181 25.43 -15.60 -3.98
C VAL A 181 25.92 -14.16 -3.90
N GLU A 182 25.86 -13.53 -2.71
CA GLU A 182 26.30 -12.15 -2.46
C GLU A 182 25.64 -11.10 -3.39
N HIS A 183 24.38 -11.33 -3.79
CA HIS A 183 23.62 -10.43 -4.66
C HIS A 183 23.06 -9.23 -3.89
N THR A 184 23.88 -8.18 -3.77
CA THR A 184 23.61 -7.02 -2.90
C THR A 184 22.30 -6.29 -3.22
N ILE A 185 21.94 -6.13 -4.51
CA ILE A 185 20.68 -5.49 -4.92
C ILE A 185 19.48 -6.33 -4.48
N ALA A 186 19.54 -7.65 -4.68
CA ALA A 186 18.48 -8.56 -4.29
C ALA A 186 18.32 -8.63 -2.77
N ILE A 187 19.43 -8.65 -2.00
CA ILE A 187 19.44 -8.56 -0.53
C ILE A 187 18.70 -7.28 -0.09
N ALA A 188 19.07 -6.12 -0.65
CA ALA A 188 18.44 -4.85 -0.30
C ALA A 188 16.94 -4.82 -0.63
N SER A 189 16.57 -5.26 -1.83
CA SER A 189 15.19 -5.25 -2.32
C SER A 189 14.27 -6.16 -1.51
N THR A 190 14.74 -7.38 -1.22
CA THR A 190 13.99 -8.40 -0.45
C THR A 190 13.85 -8.01 1.01
N ALA A 191 14.93 -7.57 1.67
CA ALA A 191 14.89 -7.09 3.05
C ALA A 191 13.96 -5.88 3.19
N GLY A 192 14.00 -4.95 2.25
CA GLY A 192 13.06 -3.83 2.19
C GLY A 192 11.60 -4.27 2.03
N ALA A 193 11.32 -5.24 1.15
CA ALA A 193 9.97 -5.76 0.93
C ALA A 193 9.41 -6.49 2.16
N LEU A 194 10.24 -7.29 2.83
CA LEU A 194 9.88 -7.94 4.10
C LEU A 194 9.63 -6.93 5.20
N ALA A 195 10.51 -5.93 5.35
CA ALA A 195 10.31 -4.83 6.28
C ALA A 195 8.98 -4.12 6.04
N TRP A 196 8.62 -3.87 4.77
CA TRP A 196 7.35 -3.26 4.38
C TRP A 196 6.12 -4.10 4.79
N ILE A 197 6.11 -5.40 4.48
CA ILE A 197 5.00 -6.30 4.87
C ILE A 197 4.84 -6.34 6.40
N HIS A 198 5.95 -6.39 7.13
CA HIS A 198 5.91 -6.34 8.59
C HIS A 198 5.41 -4.99 9.12
N ALA A 199 5.86 -3.87 8.55
CA ALA A 199 5.43 -2.53 8.95
C ALA A 199 3.93 -2.29 8.67
N LEU A 200 3.42 -2.73 7.52
CA LEU A 200 1.99 -2.70 7.19
C LEU A 200 1.16 -3.40 8.27
N ALA A 201 1.58 -4.59 8.70
CA ALA A 201 0.86 -5.34 9.73
C ALA A 201 1.03 -4.78 11.17
N GLY A 202 1.92 -3.79 11.39
CA GLY A 202 2.29 -3.28 12.72
C GLY A 202 3.29 -4.14 13.48
N ARG A 203 4.00 -5.03 12.78
CA ARG A 203 5.05 -5.89 13.35
C ARG A 203 6.37 -5.12 13.42
N ASN A 204 6.37 -4.02 14.19
CA ASN A 204 7.42 -2.99 14.15
C ASN A 204 8.80 -3.51 14.60
N ILE A 205 8.85 -4.53 15.46
CA ILE A 205 10.11 -5.19 15.84
C ILE A 205 10.69 -5.95 14.64
N GLN A 206 9.87 -6.77 13.98
CA GLN A 206 10.27 -7.54 12.80
C GLN A 206 10.64 -6.63 11.62
N ALA A 207 9.89 -5.54 11.43
CA ALA A 207 10.20 -4.55 10.39
C ALA A 207 11.60 -3.95 10.60
N ARG A 208 11.94 -3.53 11.82
CA ARG A 208 13.29 -3.02 12.16
C ARG A 208 14.36 -4.10 11.96
N ASN A 209 14.13 -5.32 12.43
CA ASN A 209 15.08 -6.43 12.23
C ASN A 209 15.40 -6.69 10.75
N TRP A 210 14.43 -6.52 9.83
CA TRP A 210 14.68 -6.62 8.40
C TRP A 210 15.39 -5.40 7.83
N LEU A 211 15.09 -4.19 8.31
CA LEU A 211 15.83 -2.98 7.94
C LEU A 211 17.30 -3.05 8.37
N ASP A 212 17.61 -3.65 9.52
CA ASP A 212 18.98 -3.83 10.02
C ASP A 212 19.82 -4.79 9.14
N ARG A 213 19.18 -5.53 8.23
CA ARG A 213 19.83 -6.44 7.26
C ARG A 213 20.13 -5.79 5.92
N LEU A 214 19.75 -4.52 5.74
CA LEU A 214 20.10 -3.79 4.52
C LEU A 214 21.62 -3.61 4.44
N PRO A 215 22.22 -3.82 3.26
CA PRO A 215 23.65 -3.61 3.06
C PRO A 215 23.99 -2.11 3.15
N ASP A 216 25.22 -1.81 3.59
CA ASP A 216 25.77 -0.45 3.57
C ASP A 216 26.31 -0.13 2.18
N VAL A 217 25.52 0.60 1.39
CA VAL A 217 25.72 0.77 -0.06
C VAL A 217 26.04 2.22 -0.46
N GLY A 218 26.29 3.12 0.49
CA GLY A 218 26.73 4.48 0.18
C GLY A 218 25.76 5.26 -0.72
N SER A 219 26.18 5.61 -1.94
CA SER A 219 25.42 6.41 -2.92
C SER A 219 25.28 5.70 -4.28
N GLU A 220 25.07 4.38 -4.25
CA GLU A 220 24.92 3.55 -5.45
C GLU A 220 23.66 3.93 -6.26
N TRP A 221 23.73 3.82 -7.58
CA TRP A 221 22.66 4.26 -8.49
C TRP A 221 21.34 3.49 -8.26
N TRP A 222 21.43 2.23 -7.83
CA TRP A 222 20.30 1.34 -7.58
C TRP A 222 19.71 1.50 -6.18
N GLU A 223 20.40 2.20 -5.26
CA GLU A 223 19.99 2.38 -3.86
C GLU A 223 18.56 2.91 -3.77
N ASN A 224 18.23 3.95 -4.56
CA ASN A 224 16.90 4.56 -4.54
C ASN A 224 15.78 3.59 -4.92
N ARG A 225 16.04 2.64 -5.83
CA ARG A 225 15.05 1.65 -6.26
C ARG A 225 14.93 0.50 -5.26
N ALA A 226 16.06 -0.11 -4.89
CA ALA A 226 16.08 -1.24 -3.97
C ALA A 226 15.58 -0.82 -2.57
N SER A 227 15.73 0.46 -2.22
CA SER A 227 15.27 1.01 -0.95
C SER A 227 13.80 1.47 -0.93
N VAL A 228 13.03 1.43 -2.03
CA VAL A 228 11.65 1.99 -2.01
C VAL A 228 10.79 1.38 -0.91
N THR A 229 10.75 0.05 -0.81
CA THR A 229 9.99 -0.65 0.23
C THR A 229 10.61 -0.49 1.63
N ALA A 230 11.94 -0.38 1.72
CA ALA A 230 12.61 -0.05 2.97
C ALA A 230 12.24 1.37 3.47
N ARG A 231 12.19 2.36 2.57
CA ARG A 231 11.72 3.72 2.83
C ARG A 231 10.27 3.70 3.26
N PHE A 232 9.40 2.98 2.57
CA PHE A 232 8.00 2.80 2.98
C PHE A 232 7.87 2.21 4.39
N ALA A 233 8.67 1.19 4.72
CA ALA A 233 8.71 0.62 6.05
C ALA A 233 9.16 1.65 7.10
N ARG A 234 10.21 2.43 6.81
CA ARG A 234 10.67 3.51 7.70
C ARG A 234 9.63 4.61 7.90
N VAL A 235 8.95 5.04 6.83
CA VAL A 235 7.83 5.99 6.91
C VAL A 235 6.75 5.47 7.84
N HIS A 236 6.35 4.20 7.71
CA HIS A 236 5.37 3.61 8.63
C HIS A 236 5.86 3.56 10.08
N LEU A 237 7.10 3.16 10.32
CA LEU A 237 7.66 3.13 11.67
C LEU A 237 7.70 4.53 12.31
N LEU A 238 7.97 5.57 11.52
CA LEU A 238 7.92 6.96 11.98
C LEU A 238 6.48 7.42 12.25
N LEU A 239 5.54 7.09 11.37
CA LEU A 239 4.11 7.34 11.56
C LEU A 239 3.57 6.64 12.82
N ASP A 240 3.99 5.40 13.07
CA ASP A 240 3.61 4.61 14.23
C ASP A 240 4.08 5.21 15.55
N GLU A 241 5.13 6.04 15.50
CA GLU A 241 5.64 6.81 16.62
C GLU A 241 5.14 8.27 16.63
N LEU A 242 4.21 8.61 15.72
CA LEU A 242 3.65 9.96 15.53
C LEU A 242 4.70 11.02 15.16
N ARG A 243 5.80 10.61 14.51
CA ARG A 243 6.87 11.48 14.04
C ARG A 243 6.59 11.97 12.61
N LEU A 244 5.52 12.75 12.44
CA LEU A 244 4.99 13.12 11.12
C LEU A 244 5.99 13.87 10.24
N ASP A 245 6.76 14.81 10.80
CA ASP A 245 7.75 15.58 10.03
C ASP A 245 8.92 14.72 9.52
N ASP A 246 9.38 13.77 10.34
CA ASP A 246 10.40 12.80 9.92
C ASP A 246 9.83 11.88 8.83
N ALA A 247 8.59 11.40 9.00
CA ALA A 247 7.91 10.56 8.02
C ALA A 247 7.75 11.28 6.67
N ARG A 248 7.39 12.57 6.69
CA ARG A 248 7.26 13.42 5.50
C ARG A 248 8.60 13.60 4.78
N ARG A 249 9.69 13.81 5.53
CA ARG A 249 11.06 13.89 4.97
C ARG A 249 11.50 12.56 4.35
N GLU A 250 11.26 11.45 5.03
CA GLU A 250 11.61 10.11 4.52
C GLU A 250 10.82 9.77 3.25
N LEU A 251 9.52 10.13 3.21
CA LEU A 251 8.66 9.89 2.05
C LEU A 251 9.05 10.77 0.85
N ALA A 252 9.50 12.00 1.07
CA ALA A 252 9.94 12.90 0.01
C ALA A 252 11.17 12.38 -0.77
N ALA A 253 11.94 11.47 -0.18
CA ALA A 253 13.07 10.82 -0.83
C ALA A 253 12.69 9.57 -1.65
N VAL A 254 11.41 9.19 -1.71
CA VAL A 254 10.97 8.05 -2.52
C VAL A 254 10.89 8.43 -4.00
N ASP A 255 11.65 7.72 -4.83
CA ASP A 255 11.57 7.76 -6.29
C ASP A 255 10.91 6.47 -6.82
N LEU A 256 9.81 6.63 -7.56
CA LEU A 256 9.07 5.52 -8.16
C LEU A 256 9.39 5.28 -9.64
N THR A 257 10.31 6.04 -10.24
CA THR A 257 10.64 5.93 -11.68
C THR A 257 10.98 4.50 -12.07
N GLY A 258 11.68 3.77 -11.19
CA GLY A 258 12.03 2.37 -11.40
C GLY A 258 10.98 1.34 -10.97
N VAL A 259 9.95 1.72 -10.21
CA VAL A 259 8.93 0.80 -9.67
C VAL A 259 7.53 1.45 -9.66
N PRO A 260 7.02 1.87 -10.83
CA PRO A 260 5.80 2.68 -10.91
C PRO A 260 4.56 1.98 -10.33
N GLU A 261 4.54 0.66 -10.32
CA GLU A 261 3.44 -0.15 -9.77
C GLU A 261 3.22 0.05 -8.26
N ARG A 262 4.19 0.63 -7.53
CA ARG A 262 4.11 0.89 -6.09
C ARG A 262 3.48 2.24 -5.72
N TRP A 263 2.98 3.00 -6.71
CA TRP A 263 2.28 4.27 -6.45
C TRP A 263 1.13 4.17 -5.43
N PRO A 264 0.33 3.08 -5.33
CA PRO A 264 -0.76 3.02 -4.36
C PRO A 264 -0.25 3.06 -2.91
N ALA A 265 0.85 2.35 -2.64
CA ALA A 265 1.51 2.38 -1.33
C ALA A 265 2.09 3.77 -1.02
N GLN A 266 2.70 4.43 -2.01
CA GLN A 266 3.19 5.80 -1.84
C GLN A 266 2.06 6.79 -1.54
N LYS A 267 0.93 6.71 -2.25
CA LYS A 267 -0.22 7.60 -2.01
C LYS A 267 -0.90 7.33 -0.69
N TYR A 268 -0.96 6.07 -0.26
CA TYR A 268 -1.42 5.72 1.08
C TYR A 268 -0.55 6.36 2.17
N LEU A 269 0.78 6.23 2.08
CA LEU A 269 1.69 6.88 3.04
C LEU A 269 1.61 8.41 2.97
N ALA A 270 1.51 8.99 1.76
CA ALA A 270 1.34 10.43 1.58
C ALA A 270 0.04 10.92 2.22
N ALA A 271 -1.05 10.17 2.04
CA ALA A 271 -2.31 10.43 2.69
C ALA A 271 -2.24 10.28 4.20
N LEU A 272 -1.30 9.54 4.79
CA LEU A 272 -1.17 9.50 6.25
C LEU A 272 -0.39 10.69 6.82
N VAL A 273 0.58 11.24 6.08
CA VAL A 273 1.44 12.36 6.54
C VAL A 273 0.93 13.77 6.19
N GLU A 274 -0.01 13.91 5.25
CA GLU A 274 -0.45 15.22 4.75
C GLU A 274 -1.51 15.87 5.65
N ASP A 275 -1.31 17.08 6.12
CA ASP A 275 -2.26 17.79 6.98
C ASP A 275 -2.82 19.06 6.31
N ASP A 276 -2.20 19.53 5.23
CA ASP A 276 -2.64 20.73 4.51
C ASP A 276 -3.81 20.42 3.56
N PRO A 277 -4.96 21.13 3.68
CA PRO A 277 -6.13 20.91 2.82
C PRO A 277 -5.85 21.07 1.31
N ALA A 278 -5.01 22.05 0.92
CA ALA A 278 -4.73 22.27 -0.50
C ALA A 278 -3.91 21.11 -1.08
N ARG A 279 -2.92 20.61 -0.34
CA ARG A 279 -2.16 19.41 -0.74
C ARG A 279 -3.00 18.14 -0.69
N CYS A 280 -3.98 18.04 0.21
CA CYS A 280 -4.93 16.92 0.20
C CYS A 280 -5.70 16.83 -1.14
N LEU A 281 -6.18 17.97 -1.67
CA LEU A 281 -6.83 18.03 -2.99
C LEU A 281 -5.88 17.65 -4.13
N VAL A 282 -4.62 18.09 -4.06
CA VAL A 282 -3.58 17.70 -5.03
C VAL A 282 -3.34 16.19 -5.00
N LEU A 283 -3.24 15.58 -3.82
CA LEU A 283 -3.07 14.13 -3.67
C LEU A 283 -4.27 13.34 -4.22
N LEU A 284 -5.51 13.79 -3.98
CA LEU A 284 -6.70 13.18 -4.58
C LEU A 284 -6.64 13.22 -6.12
N THR A 285 -6.28 14.36 -6.69
CA THR A 285 -6.12 14.50 -8.16
C THR A 285 -5.01 13.58 -8.70
N GLN A 286 -3.91 13.42 -7.96
CA GLN A 286 -2.83 12.50 -8.33
C GLN A 286 -3.26 11.03 -8.25
N ILE A 287 -4.09 10.65 -7.27
CA ILE A 287 -4.67 9.31 -7.19
C ILE A 287 -5.52 9.03 -8.43
N ASP A 288 -6.41 9.96 -8.80
CA ASP A 288 -7.30 9.81 -9.97
C ASP A 288 -6.51 9.76 -11.28
N SER A 289 -5.51 10.64 -11.43
CA SER A 289 -4.66 10.67 -12.61
C SER A 289 -3.82 9.40 -12.75
N SER A 290 -3.27 8.87 -11.66
CA SER A 290 -2.50 7.62 -11.66
C SER A 290 -3.41 6.44 -12.02
N ALA A 291 -4.60 6.39 -11.43
CA ALA A 291 -5.56 5.32 -11.70
C ALA A 291 -6.05 5.33 -13.16
N ALA A 292 -6.25 6.50 -13.78
CA ALA A 292 -6.68 6.62 -15.17
C ALA A 292 -5.67 6.08 -16.19
N THR A 293 -4.39 5.97 -15.82
CA THR A 293 -3.33 5.43 -16.70
C THR A 293 -3.21 3.90 -16.67
N LEU A 294 -3.95 3.24 -15.78
CA LEU A 294 -3.89 1.79 -15.55
C LEU A 294 -5.20 1.10 -15.95
N PRO A 295 -5.16 -0.19 -16.29
CA PRO A 295 -6.38 -0.98 -16.42
C PRO A 295 -7.20 -0.91 -15.13
N HIS A 296 -8.52 -0.77 -15.24
CA HIS A 296 -9.41 -0.62 -14.07
C HIS A 296 -9.19 -1.71 -13.00
N GLN A 297 -8.95 -2.95 -13.41
CA GLN A 297 -8.68 -4.06 -12.49
C GLN A 297 -7.42 -3.84 -11.63
N ALA A 298 -6.40 -3.16 -12.15
CA ALA A 298 -5.15 -2.92 -11.42
C ALA A 298 -5.34 -1.99 -10.21
N THR A 299 -6.39 -1.17 -10.21
CA THR A 299 -6.68 -0.18 -9.16
C THR A 299 -7.81 -0.59 -8.23
N THR A 300 -8.65 -1.56 -8.64
CA THR A 300 -9.82 -2.00 -7.87
C THR A 300 -9.69 -3.42 -7.27
N THR A 301 -8.64 -4.16 -7.63
CA THR A 301 -8.38 -5.51 -7.10
C THR A 301 -7.05 -5.60 -6.34
N GLY A 302 -6.79 -6.75 -5.71
CA GLY A 302 -5.54 -7.03 -5.01
C GLY A 302 -5.31 -6.18 -3.75
N ALA A 303 -4.05 -6.14 -3.30
CA ALA A 303 -3.60 -5.43 -2.11
C ALA A 303 -3.66 -3.90 -2.22
N TRP A 304 -3.73 -3.37 -3.45
CA TRP A 304 -3.72 -1.93 -3.71
C TRP A 304 -5.05 -1.25 -3.48
N ALA A 305 -6.17 -1.89 -3.84
CA ALA A 305 -7.48 -1.26 -3.72
C ALA A 305 -7.82 -0.83 -2.27
N PRO A 306 -7.55 -1.64 -1.23
CA PRO A 306 -7.69 -1.20 0.16
C PRO A 306 -6.84 0.02 0.52
N LEU A 307 -5.59 0.08 0.07
CA LEU A 307 -4.70 1.22 0.34
C LEU A 307 -5.20 2.51 -0.30
N VAL A 308 -5.68 2.44 -1.56
CA VAL A 308 -6.27 3.59 -2.27
C VAL A 308 -7.56 4.04 -1.59
N ALA A 309 -8.45 3.11 -1.22
CA ALA A 309 -9.70 3.42 -0.53
C ALA A 309 -9.44 4.13 0.81
N ILE A 310 -8.48 3.65 1.60
CA ILE A 310 -8.09 4.28 2.87
C ILE A 310 -7.46 5.66 2.61
N ALA A 311 -6.55 5.77 1.63
CA ALA A 311 -5.93 7.04 1.28
C ALA A 311 -6.98 8.11 0.94
N ARG A 312 -7.95 7.77 0.09
CA ARG A 312 -9.07 8.65 -0.26
C ARG A 312 -9.90 9.02 0.96
N SER A 313 -10.27 8.02 1.78
CA SER A 313 -11.06 8.23 2.99
C SER A 313 -10.40 9.22 3.96
N VAL A 314 -9.10 9.07 4.20
CA VAL A 314 -8.32 9.96 5.07
C VAL A 314 -8.26 11.37 4.50
N LEU A 315 -7.92 11.52 3.22
CA LEU A 315 -7.80 12.84 2.57
C LEU A 315 -9.16 13.57 2.54
N LEU A 316 -10.25 12.87 2.22
CA LEU A 316 -11.59 13.45 2.19
C LEU A 316 -12.07 13.83 3.60
N GLY A 317 -11.72 13.03 4.62
CA GLY A 317 -12.00 13.36 6.01
C GLY A 317 -11.30 14.64 6.46
N ARG A 318 -10.04 14.87 6.06
CA ARG A 318 -9.32 16.13 6.33
C ARG A 318 -9.87 17.35 5.60
N LEU A 319 -10.67 17.12 4.57
CA LEU A 319 -11.43 18.17 3.85
C LEU A 319 -12.85 18.33 4.41
N ASP A 320 -13.15 17.70 5.55
CA ASP A 320 -14.48 17.63 6.18
C ASP A 320 -15.56 16.97 5.30
N ASN A 321 -15.19 16.36 4.18
CA ASN A 321 -16.10 15.68 3.26
C ASN A 321 -16.38 14.24 3.74
N TRP A 322 -17.09 14.15 4.86
CA TRP A 322 -17.37 12.89 5.57
C TRP A 322 -18.27 11.93 4.79
N ALA A 323 -19.14 12.44 3.91
CA ALA A 323 -19.93 11.62 3.02
C ALA A 323 -19.04 10.84 2.05
N ALA A 324 -18.21 11.55 1.26
CA ALA A 324 -17.31 10.92 0.30
C ALA A 324 -16.20 10.09 0.98
N SER A 325 -15.75 10.52 2.18
CA SER A 325 -14.79 9.76 2.99
C SER A 325 -15.29 8.35 3.32
N ARG A 326 -16.58 8.20 3.65
CA ARG A 326 -17.20 6.88 3.92
C ARG A 326 -17.47 6.11 2.65
N GLU A 327 -17.98 6.78 1.62
CA GLU A 327 -18.25 6.16 0.32
C GLU A 327 -16.98 5.53 -0.29
N ALA A 328 -15.82 6.20 -0.13
CA ALA A 328 -14.53 5.67 -0.56
C ALA A 328 -14.20 4.30 0.09
N LEU A 329 -14.64 4.07 1.32
CA LEU A 329 -14.49 2.78 2.00
C LEU A 329 -15.61 1.80 1.64
N GLU A 330 -16.85 2.26 1.52
CA GLU A 330 -18.05 1.42 1.30
C GLU A 330 -18.14 0.86 -0.12
N SER A 331 -17.67 1.60 -1.11
CA SER A 331 -17.66 1.18 -2.52
C SER A 331 -16.75 -0.02 -2.82
N LEU A 332 -15.78 -0.31 -1.95
CA LEU A 332 -14.91 -1.46 -2.14
C LEU A 332 -15.60 -2.76 -1.70
N ASP A 333 -15.78 -3.69 -2.64
CA ASP A 333 -16.22 -5.05 -2.31
C ASP A 333 -15.12 -5.80 -1.55
N ILE A 334 -15.45 -6.17 -0.31
CA ILE A 334 -14.59 -6.94 0.58
C ILE A 334 -15.19 -8.30 0.96
N ASP A 335 -16.42 -8.60 0.52
CA ASP A 335 -17.10 -9.85 0.84
C ASP A 335 -16.67 -10.96 -0.13
N GLY A 336 -16.33 -10.59 -1.37
CA GLY A 336 -15.63 -11.47 -2.31
C GLY A 336 -14.17 -11.76 -1.93
N ARG A 337 -13.62 -11.08 -0.91
CA ARG A 337 -12.25 -11.27 -0.43
C ARG A 337 -12.23 -12.28 0.71
N GLY A 338 -11.27 -13.20 0.69
CA GLY A 338 -11.13 -14.22 1.74
C GLY A 338 -11.08 -13.62 3.16
N ALA A 339 -11.57 -14.34 4.16
CA ALA A 339 -11.60 -13.86 5.55
C ALA A 339 -10.21 -13.52 6.12
N ASP A 340 -9.16 -14.10 5.53
CA ASP A 340 -7.74 -13.88 5.85
C ASP A 340 -7.09 -12.73 5.10
N ASP A 341 -7.78 -12.10 4.14
CA ASP A 341 -7.25 -10.96 3.39
C ASP A 341 -6.96 -9.77 4.31
N PHE A 342 -5.68 -9.40 4.41
CA PHE A 342 -5.22 -8.31 5.26
C PHE A 342 -5.84 -6.96 4.85
N GLY A 343 -5.98 -6.72 3.54
CA GLY A 343 -6.59 -5.52 2.99
C GLY A 343 -8.07 -5.35 3.42
N ALA A 344 -8.86 -6.41 3.29
CA ALA A 344 -10.25 -6.43 3.72
C ALA A 344 -10.39 -6.18 5.23
N ARG A 345 -9.49 -6.74 6.04
CA ARG A 345 -9.47 -6.50 7.50
C ARG A 345 -9.16 -5.04 7.84
N GLN A 346 -8.25 -4.39 7.10
CA GLN A 346 -8.02 -2.94 7.25
C GLN A 346 -9.29 -2.15 6.94
N ILE A 347 -9.97 -2.43 5.83
CA ILE A 347 -11.21 -1.74 5.47
C ILE A 347 -12.30 -1.96 6.52
N ARG A 348 -12.41 -3.16 7.09
CA ARG A 348 -13.34 -3.44 8.21
C ARG A 348 -13.04 -2.58 9.44
N LEU A 349 -11.77 -2.38 9.78
CA LEU A 349 -11.37 -1.49 10.88
C LEU A 349 -11.79 -0.05 10.60
N TRP A 350 -11.44 0.49 9.43
CA TRP A 350 -11.78 1.86 9.04
C TRP A 350 -13.29 2.09 8.98
N ARG A 351 -14.07 1.13 8.46
CA ARG A 351 -15.54 1.18 8.50
C ARG A 351 -16.09 1.13 9.93
N ALA A 352 -15.45 0.40 10.86
CA ALA A 352 -15.87 0.37 12.26
C ALA A 352 -15.55 1.69 12.98
N ALA A 353 -14.40 2.31 12.70
CA ALA A 353 -14.06 3.64 13.15
C ALA A 353 -15.05 4.70 12.63
N ALA A 354 -15.40 4.66 11.33
CA ALA A 354 -16.39 5.56 10.75
C ALA A 354 -17.77 5.44 11.41
N LEU A 355 -18.16 4.25 11.87
CA LEU A 355 -19.40 4.05 12.63
C LEU A 355 -19.37 4.72 14.01
N LEU A 356 -18.22 4.77 14.69
CA LEU A 356 -18.08 5.53 15.94
C LEU A 356 -18.31 7.02 15.71
N VAL A 357 -17.68 7.55 14.67
CA VAL A 357 -17.81 8.96 14.28
C VAL A 357 -19.26 9.27 13.91
N ALA A 358 -19.94 8.30 13.30
CA ALA A 358 -21.36 8.35 12.99
C ALA A 358 -22.32 8.21 14.19
N GLY A 359 -21.80 8.01 15.39
CA GLY A 359 -22.62 7.80 16.60
C GLY A 359 -23.21 6.40 16.73
N ASP A 360 -22.96 5.47 15.80
CA ASP A 360 -23.43 4.08 15.88
C ASP A 360 -22.43 3.20 16.65
N ALA A 361 -22.30 3.49 17.95
CA ALA A 361 -21.45 2.74 18.86
C ALA A 361 -21.83 1.24 18.92
N ALA A 362 -23.10 0.90 18.74
CA ALA A 362 -23.55 -0.49 18.78
C ALA A 362 -23.02 -1.32 17.60
N GLN A 363 -23.14 -0.82 16.36
CA GLN A 363 -22.53 -1.47 15.20
C GLN A 363 -21.00 -1.46 15.28
N ALA A 364 -20.40 -0.34 15.68
CA ALA A 364 -18.95 -0.21 15.82
C ALA A 364 -18.39 -1.28 16.76
N ARG A 365 -18.99 -1.45 17.96
CA ARG A 365 -18.59 -2.48 18.93
C ARG A 365 -18.65 -3.88 18.33
N ARG A 366 -19.75 -4.23 17.64
CA ARG A 366 -19.92 -5.55 17.03
C ARG A 366 -18.83 -5.83 16.00
N ARG A 367 -18.59 -4.90 15.06
CA ARG A 367 -17.59 -5.05 13.99
C ARG A 367 -16.18 -5.12 14.55
N ALA A 368 -15.85 -4.24 15.50
CA ALA A 368 -14.53 -4.21 16.13
C ALA A 368 -14.25 -5.49 16.94
N THR A 369 -15.23 -5.98 17.71
CA THR A 369 -15.08 -7.23 18.49
C THR A 369 -14.84 -8.44 17.60
N ALA A 370 -15.55 -8.54 16.47
CA ALA A 370 -15.30 -9.59 15.48
C ALA A 370 -13.86 -9.52 14.92
N LEU A 371 -13.37 -8.30 14.66
CA LEU A 371 -12.03 -8.08 14.14
C LEU A 371 -10.92 -8.45 15.16
N VAL A 372 -11.13 -8.19 16.45
CA VAL A 372 -10.22 -8.62 17.53
C VAL A 372 -9.96 -10.12 17.49
N GLY A 373 -11.01 -10.93 17.24
CA GLY A 373 -10.92 -12.39 17.21
C GLY A 373 -10.08 -12.97 16.08
N ILE A 374 -9.87 -12.21 14.99
CA ILE A 374 -9.20 -12.69 13.77
C ILE A 374 -7.90 -11.95 13.43
N SER A 375 -7.52 -10.93 14.22
CA SER A 375 -6.40 -10.03 13.90
C SER A 375 -5.16 -10.23 14.77
N THR A 376 -5.03 -11.37 15.45
CA THR A 376 -3.93 -11.63 16.40
C THR A 376 -2.53 -11.62 15.74
N THR A 377 -2.44 -11.82 14.43
CA THR A 377 -1.19 -11.76 13.66
C THR A 377 -0.82 -10.35 13.17
N SER A 378 -1.69 -9.36 13.38
CA SER A 378 -1.47 -7.95 13.04
C SER A 378 -1.71 -7.04 14.24
N PRO A 379 -0.64 -6.61 14.94
CA PRO A 379 -0.74 -5.64 16.03
C PRO A 379 -1.47 -4.36 15.61
N ARG A 380 -1.27 -3.87 14.38
CA ARG A 380 -1.92 -2.63 13.89
C ARG A 380 -3.44 -2.74 13.93
N LEU A 381 -3.96 -3.83 13.38
CA LEU A 381 -5.40 -4.10 13.34
C LEU A 381 -5.95 -4.40 14.73
N LEU A 382 -5.21 -5.18 15.53
CA LEU A 382 -5.64 -5.57 16.87
C LEU A 382 -5.74 -4.35 17.81
N ILE A 383 -4.73 -3.47 17.82
CA ILE A 383 -4.75 -2.24 18.63
C ILE A 383 -5.91 -1.34 18.21
N GLY A 384 -6.07 -1.10 16.90
CA GLY A 384 -7.16 -0.27 16.39
C GLY A 384 -8.53 -0.86 16.73
N ALA A 385 -8.73 -2.16 16.54
CA ALA A 385 -9.99 -2.83 16.87
C ALA A 385 -10.30 -2.79 18.37
N LEU A 386 -9.30 -2.98 19.24
CA LEU A 386 -9.46 -2.83 20.68
C LEU A 386 -9.80 -1.38 21.07
N GLY A 387 -9.17 -0.39 20.43
CA GLY A 387 -9.48 1.03 20.64
C GLY A 387 -10.92 1.36 20.25
N VAL A 388 -11.35 0.96 19.05
CA VAL A 388 -12.74 1.16 18.57
C VAL A 388 -13.73 0.46 19.48
N ALA A 389 -13.46 -0.78 19.89
CA ALA A 389 -14.32 -1.51 20.81
C ALA A 389 -14.42 -0.82 22.18
N ALA A 390 -13.29 -0.29 22.70
CA ALA A 390 -13.24 0.38 24.00
C ALA A 390 -14.08 1.66 24.00
N VAL A 391 -13.90 2.52 22.99
CA VAL A 391 -14.70 3.74 22.82
C VAL A 391 -16.18 3.41 22.59
N ALA A 392 -16.47 2.37 21.82
CA ALA A 392 -17.84 1.94 21.61
C ALA A 392 -18.50 1.45 22.92
N ALA A 393 -17.77 0.71 23.76
CA ALA A 393 -18.26 0.26 25.06
C ALA A 393 -18.46 1.44 26.03
N HIS A 394 -17.55 2.42 26.02
CA HIS A 394 -17.66 3.67 26.79
C HIS A 394 -18.96 4.40 26.48
N ARG A 395 -19.22 4.69 25.20
CA ARG A 395 -20.43 5.38 24.74
C ARG A 395 -21.73 4.60 24.99
N LEU A 396 -21.64 3.28 25.17
CA LEU A 396 -22.77 2.41 25.51
C LEU A 396 -22.96 2.22 27.03
N GLY A 397 -22.13 2.87 27.86
CA GLY A 397 -22.23 2.79 29.33
C GLY A 397 -21.73 1.47 29.91
N ASP A 398 -20.76 0.82 29.27
CA ASP A 398 -20.12 -0.43 29.72
C ASP A 398 -18.65 -0.17 30.12
N PRO A 399 -18.41 0.40 31.32
CA PRO A 399 -17.07 0.82 31.75
C PRO A 399 -16.11 -0.34 31.98
N GLU A 400 -16.63 -1.53 32.35
CA GLU A 400 -15.79 -2.71 32.57
C GLU A 400 -15.15 -3.19 31.26
N SER A 401 -15.97 -3.35 30.20
CA SER A 401 -15.48 -3.71 28.87
C SER A 401 -14.58 -2.63 28.29
N ALA A 402 -14.96 -1.36 28.43
CA ALA A 402 -14.18 -0.23 27.93
C ALA A 402 -12.77 -0.21 28.54
N ALA A 403 -12.68 -0.29 29.87
CA ALA A 403 -11.41 -0.30 30.58
C ALA A 403 -10.55 -1.53 30.23
N LYS A 404 -11.17 -2.71 30.12
CA LYS A 404 -10.45 -3.95 29.74
C LYS A 404 -9.83 -3.84 28.35
N GLN A 405 -10.61 -3.40 27.36
CA GLN A 405 -10.17 -3.30 25.98
C GLN A 405 -9.11 -2.21 25.81
N LEU A 406 -9.29 -1.06 26.46
CA LEU A 406 -8.30 0.03 26.43
C LEU A 406 -6.95 -0.43 27.02
N ARG A 407 -6.93 -1.09 28.19
CA ARG A 407 -5.69 -1.61 28.77
C ARG A 407 -4.95 -2.54 27.81
N MET A 408 -5.67 -3.41 27.11
CA MET A 408 -5.08 -4.30 26.11
C MET A 408 -4.51 -3.51 24.93
N ALA A 409 -5.25 -2.52 24.40
CA ALA A 409 -4.81 -1.67 23.30
C ALA A 409 -3.52 -0.91 23.66
N ILE A 410 -3.52 -0.21 24.81
CA ILE A 410 -2.39 0.60 25.27
C ILE A 410 -1.17 -0.26 25.59
N LYS A 411 -1.36 -1.44 26.21
CA LYS A 411 -0.26 -2.39 26.46
C LYS A 411 0.43 -2.81 25.16
N LEU A 412 -0.35 -3.17 24.14
CA LEU A 412 0.19 -3.57 22.84
C LEU A 412 0.85 -2.38 22.11
N ALA A 413 0.21 -1.20 22.13
CA ALA A 413 0.75 0.01 21.51
C ALA A 413 2.13 0.39 22.11
N ASN A 414 2.26 0.35 23.44
CA ASN A 414 3.53 0.60 24.12
C ASN A 414 4.60 -0.46 23.78
N GLN A 415 4.22 -1.74 23.79
CA GLN A 415 5.14 -2.84 23.51
C GLN A 415 5.72 -2.77 22.08
N HIS A 416 4.89 -2.39 21.10
CA HIS A 416 5.29 -2.34 19.70
C HIS A 416 5.75 -0.94 19.24
N ARG A 417 5.63 0.09 20.07
CA ARG A 417 5.75 1.52 19.68
C ARG A 417 4.87 1.79 18.46
N LEU A 418 3.58 1.53 18.62
CA LEU A 418 2.58 1.51 17.56
C LEU A 418 1.34 2.31 17.97
N TYR A 419 1.46 3.64 17.88
CA TYR A 419 0.49 4.60 18.38
C TYR A 419 -0.42 5.16 17.28
N LEU A 420 -0.02 5.10 16.00
CA LEU A 420 -0.89 5.47 14.87
C LEU A 420 -2.21 4.70 14.89
N SER A 421 -2.20 3.44 15.34
CA SER A 421 -3.43 2.64 15.49
C SER A 421 -4.45 3.22 16.47
N LEU A 422 -4.08 4.19 17.32
CA LEU A 422 -4.99 4.87 18.24
C LEU A 422 -5.66 6.10 17.61
N THR A 423 -5.20 6.57 16.44
CA THR A 423 -5.82 7.74 15.75
C THR A 423 -7.12 7.39 15.02
N VAL A 424 -7.46 6.09 14.95
CA VAL A 424 -8.73 5.61 14.38
C VAL A 424 -9.94 5.85 15.30
N VAL A 425 -9.72 6.32 16.53
CA VAL A 425 -10.79 6.71 17.45
C VAL A 425 -10.73 8.20 17.77
N PRO A 426 -11.86 8.83 18.15
CA PRO A 426 -11.86 10.23 18.54
C PRO A 426 -10.99 10.47 19.80
N ILE A 427 -10.19 11.54 19.76
CA ILE A 427 -9.23 11.87 20.83
C ILE A 427 -9.92 12.22 22.16
N ASP A 428 -11.10 12.82 22.12
CA ASP A 428 -11.86 13.18 23.32
C ASP A 428 -12.29 11.93 24.10
N ASP A 429 -12.86 10.93 23.40
CA ASP A 429 -13.23 9.66 24.03
C ASP A 429 -12.00 8.91 24.57
N LEU A 430 -10.89 8.93 23.82
CA LEU A 430 -9.64 8.29 24.24
C LEU A 430 -9.08 8.96 25.51
N THR A 431 -9.14 10.29 25.58
CA THR A 431 -8.66 11.09 26.72
C THR A 431 -9.48 10.76 27.97
N GLU A 432 -10.81 10.81 27.86
CA GLU A 432 -11.70 10.48 28.97
C GLU A 432 -11.45 9.04 29.49
N LEU A 433 -11.28 8.09 28.58
CA LEU A 433 -10.98 6.71 28.94
C LEU A 433 -9.61 6.53 29.62
N LEU A 434 -8.59 7.28 29.21
CA LEU A 434 -7.27 7.25 29.86
C LEU A 434 -7.32 7.81 31.28
N GLU A 435 -8.15 8.82 31.54
CA GLU A 435 -8.38 9.38 32.89
C GLU A 435 -9.10 8.38 33.82
N GLN A 436 -10.03 7.59 33.27
CA GLN A 436 -10.82 6.62 34.01
C GLN A 436 -10.12 5.26 34.23
N THR A 437 -8.95 5.07 33.62
CA THR A 437 -8.20 3.81 33.70
C THR A 437 -6.79 4.02 34.24
N ASP A 438 -6.09 2.92 34.52
CA ASP A 438 -4.67 2.87 34.87
C ASP A 438 -3.76 2.74 33.63
N ALA A 439 -4.32 2.70 32.42
CA ALA A 439 -3.55 2.63 31.18
C ALA A 439 -2.82 3.96 30.93
N ARG A 440 -1.53 3.91 30.58
CA ARG A 440 -0.70 5.11 30.38
C ARG A 440 0.02 5.05 29.04
N LEU A 441 -0.04 6.17 28.32
CA LEU A 441 0.80 6.45 27.17
C LEU A 441 2.02 7.28 27.60
N PRO A 442 3.14 7.22 26.87
CA PRO A 442 4.21 8.20 27.04
C PRO A 442 3.67 9.62 26.85
N GLU A 443 4.12 10.57 27.68
CA GLU A 443 3.65 11.96 27.65
C GLU A 443 3.80 12.60 26.26
N THR A 444 4.94 12.39 25.60
CA THR A 444 5.20 12.89 24.24
C THR A 444 4.20 12.35 23.22
N VAL A 445 3.77 11.10 23.38
CA VAL A 445 2.78 10.46 22.49
C VAL A 445 1.39 11.03 22.75
N PHE A 446 1.01 11.18 24.02
CA PHE A 446 -0.27 11.78 24.38
C PHE A 446 -0.37 13.22 23.87
N SER A 447 0.67 14.03 24.07
CA SER A 447 0.73 15.40 23.51
C SER A 447 0.63 15.42 21.99
N ALA A 448 1.28 14.49 21.28
CA ALA A 448 1.18 14.39 19.83
C ALA A 448 -0.25 14.05 19.36
N LEU A 449 -0.91 13.08 20.03
CA LEU A 449 -2.30 12.72 19.75
C LEU A 449 -3.28 13.88 20.01
N SER A 450 -3.01 14.71 21.03
CA SER A 450 -3.85 15.87 21.35
C SER A 450 -3.58 17.10 20.47
N ALA A 451 -2.35 17.26 19.97
CA ALA A 451 -1.98 18.37 19.09
C ALA A 451 -2.53 18.17 17.67
N ASP A 452 -2.62 16.92 17.23
CA ASP A 452 -3.24 16.54 15.97
C ASP A 452 -4.76 16.47 16.18
N VAL A 453 -5.45 17.61 15.99
CA VAL A 453 -6.93 17.68 15.92
C VAL A 453 -7.45 17.02 14.62
N ALA A 454 -6.74 16.00 14.13
CA ALA A 454 -7.08 15.15 12.99
C ALA A 454 -7.60 13.78 13.46
N GLY A 455 -8.27 13.73 14.61
CA GLY A 455 -9.28 12.70 14.83
C GLY A 455 -10.41 12.91 13.81
N PRO A 456 -11.12 11.86 13.38
CA PRO A 456 -12.29 12.05 12.54
C PRO A 456 -13.30 12.92 13.29
N GLY A 457 -13.48 14.16 12.83
CA GLY A 457 -14.45 15.11 13.37
C GLY A 457 -15.86 14.51 13.28
N ALA A 458 -16.71 14.83 14.25
CA ALA A 458 -18.10 14.38 14.22
C ALA A 458 -18.84 15.05 13.06
N ASP A 459 -19.38 14.26 12.13
CA ASP A 459 -20.21 14.76 11.04
C ASP A 459 -21.60 15.15 11.58
N PRO A 460 -21.96 16.46 11.60
CA PRO A 460 -23.20 16.93 12.21
C PRO A 460 -24.46 16.37 11.52
N PHE A 461 -24.36 15.94 10.26
CA PHE A 461 -25.49 15.34 9.55
C PHE A 461 -25.86 13.95 10.07
N LEU A 462 -25.02 13.32 10.89
CA LEU A 462 -25.30 12.01 11.49
C LEU A 462 -26.17 12.07 12.73
N GLU A 463 -26.35 13.26 13.32
CA GLU A 463 -27.38 13.48 14.35
C GLU A 463 -28.81 13.48 13.77
N LEU A 464 -28.93 13.60 12.44
CA LEU A 464 -30.20 13.57 11.74
C LEU A 464 -30.73 12.14 11.66
N THR A 465 -32.03 12.00 11.89
CA THR A 465 -32.73 10.76 11.59
C THR A 465 -32.75 10.53 10.07
N PRO A 466 -32.93 9.29 9.59
CA PRO A 466 -33.00 9.01 8.14
C PRO A 466 -34.03 9.87 7.40
N ARG A 467 -35.16 10.19 8.04
CA ARG A 467 -36.19 11.07 7.48
C ARG A 467 -35.78 12.54 7.46
N GLU A 468 -35.09 13.02 8.49
CA GLU A 468 -34.55 14.39 8.51
C GLU A 468 -33.45 14.55 7.45
N LEU A 469 -32.57 13.56 7.30
CA LEU A 469 -31.52 13.57 6.28
C LEU A 469 -32.11 13.55 4.85
N ALA A 470 -33.13 12.73 4.60
CA ALA A 470 -33.83 12.72 3.31
C ALA A 470 -34.49 14.08 2.99
N VAL A 471 -35.13 14.71 3.98
CA VAL A 471 -35.68 16.07 3.86
C VAL A 471 -34.59 17.10 3.57
N VAL A 472 -33.47 17.04 4.28
CA VAL A 472 -32.33 17.95 4.08
C VAL A 472 -31.78 17.82 2.67
N ARG A 473 -31.50 16.60 2.18
CA ARG A 473 -30.99 16.35 0.82
C ARG A 473 -31.95 16.90 -0.26
N SER A 474 -33.25 16.60 -0.14
CA SER A 474 -34.27 17.08 -1.07
C SER A 474 -34.42 18.61 -1.04
N VAL A 475 -34.38 19.24 0.15
CA VAL A 475 -34.48 20.70 0.29
C VAL A 475 -33.27 21.44 -0.29
N ILE A 476 -32.06 20.88 -0.17
CA ILE A 476 -30.85 21.47 -0.78
C ILE A 476 -30.98 21.45 -2.31
N GLY A 477 -31.52 20.38 -2.90
CA GLY A 477 -31.71 20.26 -4.36
C GLY A 477 -32.95 20.95 -4.93
N SER A 478 -33.93 21.27 -4.09
CA SER A 478 -35.21 21.83 -4.53
C SER A 478 -35.23 23.37 -4.58
N ALA A 479 -35.93 23.92 -5.57
CA ALA A 479 -36.19 25.36 -5.69
C ALA A 479 -37.16 25.87 -4.59
N SER A 480 -38.11 25.03 -4.16
CA SER A 480 -39.06 25.37 -3.10
C SER A 480 -39.32 24.19 -2.15
N LEU A 481 -39.91 24.49 -0.98
CA LEU A 481 -40.36 23.46 -0.04
C LEU A 481 -41.54 22.64 -0.57
N ASP A 482 -42.28 23.17 -1.55
CA ASP A 482 -43.40 22.46 -2.19
C ASP A 482 -42.86 21.40 -3.16
N ASP A 483 -41.75 21.69 -3.87
CA ASP A 483 -41.06 20.74 -4.73
C ASP A 483 -40.44 19.59 -3.92
N ALA A 484 -39.74 19.92 -2.81
CA ALA A 484 -39.19 18.92 -1.90
C ALA A 484 -40.29 18.02 -1.28
N ALA A 485 -41.46 18.59 -1.01
CA ALA A 485 -42.61 17.84 -0.49
C ALA A 485 -43.18 16.87 -1.55
N ALA A 486 -43.23 17.31 -2.82
CA ALA A 486 -43.66 16.48 -3.94
C ALA A 486 -42.69 15.32 -4.19
N GLU A 487 -41.38 15.58 -4.18
CA GLU A 487 -40.33 14.58 -4.36
C GLU A 487 -40.38 13.49 -3.29
N LEU A 488 -40.58 13.88 -2.03
CA LEU A 488 -40.63 12.96 -0.90
C LEU A 488 -42.03 12.36 -0.66
N PHE A 489 -43.03 12.71 -1.47
CA PHE A 489 -44.44 12.29 -1.32
C PHE A 489 -45.02 12.58 0.07
N VAL A 490 -44.70 13.74 0.65
CA VAL A 490 -45.19 14.19 1.97
C VAL A 490 -45.82 15.58 1.90
N SER A 491 -46.49 16.02 2.97
CA SER A 491 -47.02 17.37 3.03
C SER A 491 -45.90 18.41 3.24
N ARG A 492 -46.09 19.63 2.71
CA ARG A 492 -45.20 20.78 2.97
C ARG A 492 -44.99 21.05 4.47
N ASN A 493 -46.01 20.83 5.29
CA ASN A 493 -45.91 20.99 6.75
C ASN A 493 -45.02 19.94 7.40
N THR A 494 -45.03 18.72 6.86
CA THR A 494 -44.10 17.65 7.27
C THR A 494 -42.66 18.07 6.96
N VAL A 495 -42.39 18.56 5.74
CA VAL A 495 -41.06 19.09 5.35
C VAL A 495 -40.61 20.21 6.29
N LYS A 496 -41.45 21.23 6.53
CA LYS A 496 -41.13 22.33 7.47
C LYS A 496 -40.79 21.84 8.87
N THR A 497 -41.55 20.86 9.38
CA THR A 497 -41.36 20.35 10.74
C THR A 497 -40.04 19.59 10.85
N GLN A 498 -39.73 18.71 9.89
CA GLN A 498 -38.48 17.96 9.86
C GLN A 498 -37.28 18.88 9.63
N LEU A 499 -37.39 19.86 8.73
CA LEU A 499 -36.33 20.83 8.45
C LEU A 499 -36.01 21.70 9.67
N ARG A 500 -37.02 22.13 10.44
CA ARG A 500 -36.79 22.87 11.69
C ARG A 500 -36.04 22.02 12.72
N ASN A 501 -36.38 20.74 12.85
CA ASN A 501 -35.68 19.84 13.74
C ASN A 501 -34.23 19.62 13.29
N ALA A 502 -34.02 19.47 11.98
CA ALA A 502 -32.69 19.36 11.38
C ALA A 502 -31.86 20.63 11.62
N TYR A 503 -32.40 21.82 11.38
CA TYR A 503 -31.75 23.11 11.66
C TYR A 503 -31.26 23.21 13.09
N ARG A 504 -32.11 22.82 14.05
CA ARG A 504 -31.74 22.82 15.47
C ARG A 504 -30.59 21.85 15.78
N LYS A 505 -30.60 20.65 15.19
CA LYS A 505 -29.53 19.65 15.39
C LYS A 505 -28.21 20.10 14.75
N LEU A 506 -28.28 20.63 13.53
CA LEU A 506 -27.13 21.10 12.77
C LEU A 506 -26.60 22.47 13.23
N GLY A 507 -27.29 23.15 14.14
CA GLY A 507 -26.92 24.50 14.59
C GLY A 507 -27.06 25.60 13.53
N VAL A 508 -27.78 25.35 12.42
CA VAL A 508 -28.00 26.32 11.33
C VAL A 508 -29.37 26.98 11.43
N THR A 509 -29.49 28.20 10.91
CA THR A 509 -30.72 29.01 11.02
C THR A 509 -31.33 29.40 9.68
N SER A 510 -30.68 29.08 8.56
CA SER A 510 -31.14 29.45 7.22
C SER A 510 -30.86 28.34 6.19
N LYS A 511 -31.58 28.38 5.05
CA LYS A 511 -31.35 27.45 3.94
C LYS A 511 -29.93 27.61 3.38
N ALA A 512 -29.46 28.85 3.23
CA ALA A 512 -28.10 29.13 2.76
C ALA A 512 -27.02 28.58 3.70
N ALA A 513 -27.20 28.69 5.02
CA ALA A 513 -26.28 28.10 6.00
C ALA A 513 -26.32 26.56 5.98
N LEU A 514 -27.51 25.97 5.77
CA LEU A 514 -27.65 24.52 5.55
C LEU A 514 -26.93 24.10 4.26
N GLU A 515 -27.10 24.83 3.16
CA GLU A 515 -26.46 24.57 1.87
C GLU A 515 -24.94 24.68 1.98
N GLU A 516 -24.41 25.72 2.64
CA GLU A 516 -22.97 25.87 2.89
C GLU A 516 -22.41 24.71 3.73
N LEU A 517 -23.10 24.35 4.82
CA LEU A 517 -22.72 23.25 5.68
C LEU A 517 -22.78 21.90 4.94
N ALA A 518 -23.78 21.70 4.08
CA ALA A 518 -23.93 20.51 3.27
C ALA A 518 -22.86 20.41 2.19
N VAL A 519 -22.52 21.51 1.51
CA VAL A 519 -21.40 21.57 0.56
C VAL A 519 -20.09 21.22 1.25
N ARG A 520 -19.84 21.78 2.44
CA ARG A 520 -18.63 21.48 3.22
C ARG A 520 -18.52 20.00 3.58
N HIS A 521 -19.63 19.38 3.98
CA HIS A 521 -19.64 17.98 4.45
C HIS A 521 -19.96 16.93 3.36
N GLY A 522 -20.14 17.35 2.11
CA GLY A 522 -20.41 16.47 0.97
C GLY A 522 -21.85 15.93 0.86
N TYR A 523 -22.83 16.65 1.42
CA TYR A 523 -24.26 16.30 1.39
C TYR A 523 -25.05 17.05 0.31
N THR A 524 -24.41 17.36 -0.82
CA THR A 524 -25.09 17.98 -1.96
C THR A 524 -25.94 16.96 -2.73
N PRO A 525 -26.98 17.40 -3.45
CA PRO A 525 -27.68 16.55 -4.40
C PRO A 525 -26.70 16.10 -5.48
N GLU A 526 -26.70 14.82 -5.83
CA GLU A 526 -26.06 14.34 -7.06
C GLU A 526 -26.73 15.06 -8.23
N GLY A 527 -25.95 15.81 -9.02
CA GLY A 527 -26.43 16.29 -10.30
C GLY A 527 -26.55 15.10 -11.25
N ASP A 528 -27.72 14.95 -11.87
CA ASP A 528 -27.99 13.98 -12.95
C ASP A 528 -26.90 13.96 -14.03
#